data_AF-A0A484LX44-F1
#
_entry.id   AF-A0A484LX44-F1
#
_cell.length_a   1.000
_cell.length_b   1.000
_cell.length_c   1.000
_cell.angle_alpha   90.00
_cell.angle_beta   90.00
_cell.angle_gamma   90.00
#
_symmetry.space_group_name_H-M   'P 1'
#
loop_
_entity.id
_entity.type
_entity.pdbx_description
1 polymer ?
#
loop_
_entity_poly.entity_id
_entity_poly.type
_entity_poly.pdbx_seq_one_letter_code
_entity_poly.pdbx_strand_id
1 'polypeptide(L)'
;MFRPEITTDVPLLAVVGEAFCFPYLVDLTAKKGIYGVSSLQFDVSDGNGSPLLRVHGRLWRLLQKKRTISDPFGLPVVTMRAKTLALRNVWQVYKGESLAEENMLYTVRETKYIQMKVRLDVFMASNQGDICNFHVKGSYASQNFKVYQGDNMIAEVKEEKKIGNFFKGIERFDVRVFPGVDYAFVISLLVIINAIDGGS
;
A
#
# COMPACT_ATOMS: atom_id res chain seq x y z
N MET A 1 5.25 13.05 28.88
CA MET A 1 5.35 11.68 28.33
C MET A 1 3.94 11.21 28.04
N PHE A 2 3.49 11.26 26.79
CA PHE A 2 2.14 10.80 26.43
C PHE A 2 2.14 9.26 26.46
N ARG A 3 1.42 8.68 27.42
CA ARG A 3 1.00 7.27 27.34
C ARG A 3 -0.34 7.27 26.61
N PRO A 4 -0.41 6.75 25.37
CA PRO A 4 -1.70 6.57 24.74
C PRO A 4 -2.50 5.54 25.55
N GLU A 5 -3.75 5.86 25.86
CA GLU A 5 -4.70 4.90 26.41
C GLU A 5 -4.90 3.78 25.38
N ILE A 6 -4.46 2.58 25.71
CA ILE A 6 -4.70 1.39 24.91
C ILE A 6 -6.17 1.03 25.15
N THR A 7 -7.04 1.49 24.26
CA THR A 7 -8.44 1.05 24.24
C THR A 7 -8.49 -0.37 23.70
N THR A 8 -8.95 -1.32 24.51
CA THR A 8 -8.93 -2.76 24.20
C THR A 8 -10.03 -3.19 23.23
N ASP A 9 -10.95 -2.29 22.85
CA ASP A 9 -12.12 -2.59 22.02
C ASP A 9 -12.08 -1.88 20.65
N VAL A 10 -10.90 -1.62 20.09
CA VAL A 10 -10.81 -1.09 18.73
C VAL A 10 -11.12 -2.22 17.74
N PRO A 11 -12.22 -2.13 16.96
CA PRO A 11 -12.54 -3.16 15.98
C PRO A 11 -11.44 -3.24 14.93
N LEU A 12 -10.90 -4.44 14.73
CA LEU A 12 -9.82 -4.67 13.78
C LEU A 12 -10.37 -4.76 12.35
N LEU A 13 -9.75 -4.00 11.46
CA LEU A 13 -9.89 -4.14 10.02
C LEU A 13 -8.64 -4.85 9.47
N ALA A 14 -8.44 -6.08 9.93
CA ALA A 14 -7.29 -6.92 9.59
C ALA A 14 -7.49 -7.58 8.22
N VAL A 15 -6.77 -7.09 7.20
CA VAL A 15 -6.86 -7.60 5.82
C VAL A 15 -5.76 -8.61 5.53
N VAL A 16 -4.53 -8.30 5.93
CA VAL A 16 -3.35 -9.18 5.83
C VAL A 16 -3.22 -10.00 7.13
N GLY A 17 -3.41 -9.35 8.27
CA GLY A 17 -3.44 -10.00 9.57
C GLY A 17 -3.40 -9.03 10.75
N GLU A 18 -3.86 -9.47 11.91
CA GLU A 18 -3.99 -8.64 13.12
C GLU A 18 -2.65 -8.06 13.62
N ALA A 19 -1.54 -8.75 13.35
CA ALA A 19 -0.20 -8.26 13.68
C ALA A 19 0.17 -6.95 12.97
N PHE A 20 -0.56 -6.57 11.92
CA PHE A 20 -0.37 -5.34 11.18
C PHE A 20 -1.35 -4.22 11.60
N CYS A 21 -2.04 -4.37 12.74
CA CYS A 21 -2.99 -3.39 13.24
C CYS A 21 -2.48 -2.75 14.54
N PHE A 22 -2.36 -1.41 14.55
CA PHE A 22 -2.12 -0.68 15.78
C PHE A 22 -3.46 -0.32 16.45
N PRO A 23 -3.56 -0.38 17.80
CA PRO A 23 -4.78 0.01 18.51
C PRO A 23 -4.96 1.53 18.61
N TYR A 24 -4.11 2.32 17.94
CA TYR A 24 -4.13 3.78 17.95
C TYR A 24 -3.79 4.32 16.56
N LEU A 25 -4.06 5.62 16.35
CA LEU A 25 -3.68 6.33 15.13
C LEU A 25 -2.15 6.31 15.02
N VAL A 26 -1.64 5.83 13.89
CA VAL A 26 -0.20 5.78 13.65
C VAL A 26 0.15 6.57 12.39
N ASP A 27 1.18 7.40 12.51
CA ASP A 27 1.83 8.04 11.36
C ASP A 27 3.09 7.22 11.04
N LEU A 28 3.12 6.67 9.82
CA LEU A 28 4.23 5.90 9.27
C LEU A 28 4.95 6.72 8.22
N THR A 29 6.23 6.41 8.03
CA THR A 29 7.02 6.93 6.92
C THR A 29 7.27 5.81 5.92
N ALA A 30 6.95 6.03 4.64
CA ALA A 30 7.43 5.20 3.55
C ALA A 30 8.46 5.98 2.71
N LYS A 31 9.66 5.42 2.53
CA LYS A 31 10.72 6.00 1.69
C LYS A 31 10.89 5.13 0.46
N LYS A 32 10.69 5.71 -0.71
CA LYS A 32 10.94 5.07 -2.00
C LYS A 32 12.25 5.58 -2.56
N GLY A 33 13.13 4.67 -2.93
CA GLY A 33 14.42 5.01 -3.55
C GLY A 33 14.90 3.92 -4.49
N ILE A 34 15.85 4.28 -5.36
CA ILE A 34 16.60 3.31 -6.16
C ILE A 34 17.93 3.05 -5.47
N TYR A 35 18.17 1.82 -5.05
CA TYR A 35 19.42 1.39 -4.44
C TYR A 35 20.16 0.43 -5.36
N GLY A 36 21.49 0.51 -5.38
CA GLY A 36 22.34 -0.33 -6.22
C GLY A 36 22.11 -0.12 -7.73
N VAL A 37 22.30 -1.18 -8.52
CA VAL A 37 22.34 -1.08 -9.99
C VAL A 37 20.94 -0.93 -10.61
N SER A 38 19.86 -1.25 -9.89
CA SER A 38 18.49 -1.25 -10.46
C SER A 38 17.36 -1.74 -9.51
N SER A 39 17.52 -1.66 -8.18
CA SER A 39 16.44 -2.08 -7.26
C SER A 39 15.63 -0.89 -6.75
N LEU A 40 14.36 -0.84 -7.13
CA LEU A 40 13.38 0.04 -6.49
C LEU A 40 13.03 -0.56 -5.13
N GLN A 41 13.19 0.22 -4.08
CA GLN A 41 12.91 -0.17 -2.71
C GLN A 41 11.91 0.78 -2.08
N PHE A 42 10.98 0.24 -1.31
CA PHE A 42 10.24 1.00 -0.32
C PHE A 42 10.64 0.51 1.06
N ASP A 43 11.08 1.42 1.92
CA ASP A 43 11.31 1.15 3.34
C ASP A 43 10.24 1.85 4.16
N VAL A 44 9.50 1.08 4.96
CA VAL A 44 8.43 1.59 5.81
C VAL A 44 8.87 1.52 7.26
N SER A 45 8.71 2.62 7.98
CA SER A 45 9.02 2.71 9.41
C SER A 45 7.92 3.41 10.20
N ASP A 46 7.86 3.15 11.50
CA ASP A 46 7.00 3.90 12.42
C ASP A 46 7.52 5.34 12.65
N GLY A 47 6.79 6.12 13.45
CA GLY A 47 7.17 7.49 13.82
C GLY A 47 8.46 7.60 14.63
N ASN A 48 8.98 6.50 15.19
CA ASN A 48 10.27 6.44 15.86
C ASN A 48 11.42 6.03 14.93
N GLY A 49 11.12 5.70 13.67
CA GLY A 49 12.08 5.20 12.69
C GLY A 49 12.34 3.69 12.76
N SER A 50 11.57 2.94 13.56
CA SER A 50 11.68 1.49 13.64
C SER A 50 11.17 0.85 12.35
N PRO A 51 11.92 -0.05 11.70
CA PRO A 51 11.51 -0.66 10.44
C PRO A 51 10.30 -1.59 10.65
N LEU A 52 9.29 -1.47 9.78
CA LEU A 52 8.07 -2.28 9.82
C LEU A 52 7.93 -3.19 8.60
N LEU A 53 8.18 -2.66 7.39
CA LEU A 53 8.05 -3.40 6.13
C LEU A 53 9.12 -2.96 5.15
N ARG A 54 9.50 -3.87 4.25
CA ARG A 54 10.36 -3.57 3.10
C ARG A 54 9.74 -4.10 1.83
N VAL A 55 9.91 -3.36 0.75
CA VAL A 55 9.46 -3.76 -0.58
C VAL A 55 10.69 -3.86 -1.45
N HIS A 56 11.01 -5.07 -1.89
CA HIS A 56 12.15 -5.30 -2.76
C HIS A 56 11.67 -5.61 -4.18
N GLY A 57 11.98 -4.71 -5.11
CA GLY A 57 11.69 -4.89 -6.53
C GLY A 57 12.96 -4.85 -7.36
N ARG A 58 13.32 -5.97 -8.00
CA ARG A 58 14.27 -5.92 -9.13
C ARG A 58 13.55 -5.30 -10.32
N LEU A 59 14.19 -4.40 -11.07
CA LEU A 59 13.65 -3.80 -12.30
C LEU A 59 13.03 -4.84 -13.25
N TRP A 60 13.61 -6.04 -13.37
CA TRP A 60 13.03 -7.12 -14.18
C TRP A 60 11.72 -7.71 -13.61
N ARG A 61 11.57 -7.80 -12.28
CA ARG A 61 10.28 -8.11 -11.64
C ARG A 61 9.29 -6.95 -11.78
N LEU A 62 9.79 -5.71 -11.96
CA LEU A 62 8.95 -4.57 -12.34
C LEU A 62 8.30 -4.78 -13.71
N LEU A 63 9.08 -5.25 -14.69
CA LEU A 63 8.59 -5.64 -16.02
C LEU A 63 7.58 -6.80 -15.95
N GLN A 64 7.77 -7.75 -15.03
CA GLN A 64 6.81 -8.84 -14.77
C GLN A 64 5.58 -8.39 -13.96
N LYS A 65 5.47 -7.09 -13.65
CA LYS A 65 4.39 -6.49 -12.84
C LYS A 65 4.10 -7.25 -11.53
N LYS A 66 5.13 -7.83 -10.90
CA LYS A 66 5.08 -8.50 -9.59
C LYS A 66 5.80 -7.65 -8.55
N ARG A 67 5.25 -7.52 -7.35
CA ARG A 67 5.86 -6.85 -6.19
C ARG A 67 5.67 -7.71 -4.96
N THR A 68 6.61 -7.67 -4.02
CA THR A 68 6.50 -8.38 -2.74
C THR A 68 6.86 -7.41 -1.62
N ILE A 69 6.00 -7.35 -0.61
CA ILE A 69 6.26 -6.71 0.67
C ILE A 69 6.72 -7.80 1.61
N SER A 70 7.80 -7.54 2.33
CA SER A 70 8.36 -8.40 3.37
C SER A 70 8.41 -7.66 4.70
N ASP A 71 8.52 -8.43 5.78
CA ASP A 71 8.83 -7.91 7.11
C ASP A 71 10.31 -7.45 7.20
N PRO A 72 10.76 -6.90 8.35
CA PRO A 72 12.14 -6.45 8.52
C PRO A 72 13.19 -7.57 8.46
N PHE A 73 12.78 -8.83 8.62
CA PHE A 73 13.62 -10.01 8.54
C PHE A 73 13.67 -10.61 7.12
N GLY A 74 12.89 -10.06 6.19
CA GLY A 74 12.83 -10.50 4.79
C GLY A 74 11.77 -11.56 4.51
N LEU A 75 10.95 -11.95 5.50
CA LEU A 75 9.87 -12.91 5.30
C LEU A 75 8.74 -12.25 4.48
N PRO A 76 8.27 -12.88 3.39
CA PRO A 76 7.20 -12.33 2.57
C PRO A 76 5.88 -12.17 3.37
N VAL A 77 5.35 -10.96 3.37
CA VAL A 77 4.07 -10.61 4.00
C VAL A 77 2.94 -10.68 2.97
N VAL A 78 3.10 -9.99 1.85
CA VAL A 78 2.15 -10.05 0.71
C VAL A 78 2.87 -9.96 -0.62
N THR A 79 2.28 -10.58 -1.62
CA THR A 79 2.72 -10.50 -3.01
C THR A 79 1.60 -9.94 -3.88
N MET A 80 1.92 -8.91 -4.66
CA MET A 80 1.02 -8.26 -5.61
C MET A 80 1.43 -8.61 -7.03
N ARG A 81 0.46 -8.88 -7.90
CA ARG A 81 0.68 -9.15 -9.32
C ARG A 81 -0.36 -8.45 -10.18
N ALA A 82 0.07 -7.74 -11.21
CA ALA A 82 -0.85 -7.20 -12.21
C ALA A 82 -1.33 -8.29 -13.17
N LYS A 83 -2.61 -8.22 -13.55
CA LYS A 83 -3.20 -9.06 -14.59
C LYS A 83 -2.87 -8.46 -15.96
N THR A 84 -1.98 -9.13 -16.70
CA THR A 84 -1.41 -8.61 -17.95
C THR A 84 -2.38 -8.55 -19.14
N LEU A 85 -3.51 -9.27 -19.07
CA LEU A 85 -4.53 -9.34 -20.13
C LEU A 85 -5.80 -8.54 -19.80
N ALA A 86 -5.78 -7.68 -18.79
CA ALA A 86 -6.93 -6.86 -18.44
C ALA A 86 -6.92 -5.52 -19.21
N LEU A 87 -8.10 -5.08 -19.66
CA LEU A 87 -8.28 -3.78 -20.33
C LEU A 87 -7.97 -2.59 -19.41
N ARG A 88 -8.04 -2.80 -18.09
CA ARG A 88 -7.74 -1.81 -17.04
C ARG A 88 -6.66 -2.35 -16.12
N ASN A 89 -6.00 -1.47 -15.36
CA ASN A 89 -5.08 -1.90 -14.33
C ASN A 89 -5.82 -2.71 -13.26
N VAL A 90 -5.56 -4.01 -13.25
CA VAL A 90 -6.08 -4.95 -12.27
C VAL A 90 -4.90 -5.60 -11.57
N TRP A 91 -4.89 -5.51 -10.25
CA TRP A 91 -3.87 -6.11 -9.40
C TRP A 91 -4.51 -7.10 -8.44
N GLN A 92 -3.90 -8.26 -8.27
CA GLN A 92 -4.30 -9.24 -7.28
C GLN A 92 -3.23 -9.29 -6.19
N VAL A 93 -3.67 -9.37 -4.94
CA VAL A 93 -2.79 -9.41 -3.77
C VAL A 93 -3.02 -10.71 -3.03
N TYR A 94 -1.91 -11.37 -2.69
CA TYR A 94 -1.87 -12.68 -2.06
C TYR A 94 -1.07 -12.61 -0.77
N LYS A 95 -1.45 -13.44 0.20
CA LYS A 95 -0.72 -13.64 1.45
C LYS A 95 0.60 -14.38 1.18
N GLY A 96 1.68 -13.89 1.76
CA GLY A 96 3.02 -14.47 1.60
C GLY A 96 3.57 -14.37 0.18
N GLU A 97 4.28 -15.41 -0.28
CA GLU A 97 4.87 -15.47 -1.63
C GLU A 97 4.01 -16.26 -2.64
N SER A 98 3.09 -17.09 -2.15
CA SER A 98 2.22 -17.93 -2.98
C SER A 98 1.27 -17.08 -3.83
N LEU A 99 1.08 -17.49 -5.09
CA LEU A 99 0.10 -16.90 -6.00
C LEU A 99 -1.12 -17.81 -6.20
N ALA A 100 -1.29 -18.80 -5.32
CA ALA A 100 -2.42 -19.72 -5.35
C ALA A 100 -3.70 -19.01 -4.89
N GLU A 101 -4.85 -19.39 -5.45
CA GLU A 101 -6.11 -18.66 -5.25
C GLU A 101 -6.58 -18.66 -3.79
N GLU A 102 -6.27 -19.71 -3.04
CA GLU A 102 -6.58 -19.80 -1.60
C GLU A 102 -5.81 -18.78 -0.75
N ASN A 103 -4.71 -18.23 -1.28
CA ASN A 103 -3.94 -17.18 -0.61
C ASN A 103 -4.33 -15.78 -1.06
N MET A 104 -5.28 -15.64 -2.00
CA MET A 104 -5.74 -14.35 -2.47
C MET A 104 -6.46 -13.59 -1.35
N LEU A 105 -6.02 -12.36 -1.09
CA LEU A 105 -6.62 -11.48 -0.07
C LEU A 105 -7.64 -10.54 -0.71
N TYR A 106 -7.27 -9.88 -1.80
CA TYR A 106 -8.13 -8.93 -2.51
C TYR A 106 -7.63 -8.64 -3.93
N THR A 107 -8.54 -8.07 -4.71
CA THR A 107 -8.28 -7.53 -6.05
C THR A 107 -8.48 -6.03 -6.03
N VAL A 108 -7.55 -5.30 -6.63
CA VAL A 108 -7.63 -3.85 -6.86
C VAL A 108 -7.92 -3.61 -8.33
N ARG A 109 -8.95 -2.82 -8.62
CA ARG A 109 -9.35 -2.46 -9.99
C ARG A 109 -9.32 -0.95 -10.14
N GLU A 110 -8.65 -0.47 -11.17
CA GLU A 110 -8.77 0.93 -11.56
C GLU A 110 -10.11 1.17 -12.26
N THR A 111 -10.90 2.13 -11.76
CA THR A 111 -12.30 2.27 -12.17
C THR A 111 -12.57 3.40 -13.15
N LYS A 112 -11.78 4.49 -13.14
CA LYS A 112 -11.90 5.58 -14.12
C LYS A 112 -10.56 6.24 -14.42
N TYR A 113 -10.18 6.30 -15.69
CA TYR A 113 -9.17 7.22 -16.21
C TYR A 113 -9.80 8.60 -16.40
N ILE A 114 -9.81 9.42 -15.35
CA ILE A 114 -10.09 10.85 -15.49
C ILE A 114 -8.82 11.57 -15.09
N GLN A 115 -8.27 12.35 -16.01
CA GLN A 115 -6.96 12.99 -16.01
C GLN A 115 -6.38 13.26 -14.60
N MET A 116 -5.24 12.62 -14.29
CA MET A 116 -4.43 12.76 -13.07
C MET A 116 -5.11 12.40 -11.73
N LYS A 117 -6.27 11.72 -11.72
CA LYS A 117 -6.94 11.26 -10.49
C LYS A 117 -6.77 9.77 -10.26
N VAL A 118 -6.41 9.39 -9.04
CA VAL A 118 -6.43 7.99 -8.57
C VAL A 118 -7.86 7.62 -8.20
N ARG A 119 -8.38 6.55 -8.81
CA ARG A 119 -9.66 5.92 -8.44
C ARG A 119 -9.54 4.40 -8.54
N LEU A 120 -9.37 3.76 -7.40
CA LEU A 120 -9.25 2.32 -7.30
C LEU A 120 -10.36 1.76 -6.41
N ASP A 121 -10.94 0.64 -6.84
CA ASP A 121 -11.91 -0.13 -6.07
C ASP A 121 -11.24 -1.44 -5.62
N VAL A 122 -11.41 -1.78 -4.35
CA VAL A 122 -10.80 -2.96 -3.72
C VAL A 122 -11.88 -3.96 -3.35
N PHE A 123 -11.75 -5.18 -3.86
CA PHE A 123 -12.68 -6.29 -3.66
C PHE A 123 -11.95 -7.38 -2.88
N MET A 124 -12.43 -7.68 -1.67
CA MET A 124 -11.92 -8.80 -0.87
C MET A 124 -12.15 -10.12 -1.60
N ALA A 125 -11.29 -11.13 -1.39
CA ALA A 125 -11.44 -12.43 -2.04
C ALA A 125 -12.76 -13.14 -1.69
N SER A 126 -13.29 -12.89 -0.49
CA SER A 126 -14.59 -13.39 -0.05
C SER A 126 -15.78 -12.62 -0.64
N ASN A 127 -15.55 -11.51 -1.32
CA ASN A 127 -16.60 -10.68 -1.90
C ASN A 127 -17.06 -11.25 -3.25
N GLN A 128 -18.31 -11.72 -3.29
CA GLN A 128 -18.96 -12.26 -4.49
C GLN A 128 -19.83 -11.23 -5.22
N GLY A 129 -19.98 -10.01 -4.68
CA GLY A 129 -20.80 -8.95 -5.23
C GLY A 129 -20.01 -7.92 -6.05
N ASP A 130 -20.77 -7.00 -6.66
CA ASP A 130 -20.21 -5.92 -7.49
C ASP A 130 -19.86 -4.65 -6.68
N ILE A 131 -20.21 -4.62 -5.39
CA ILE A 131 -19.92 -3.50 -4.50
C ILE A 131 -18.53 -3.70 -3.89
N CYS A 132 -17.62 -2.75 -4.11
CA CYS A 132 -16.28 -2.80 -3.53
C CYS A 132 -16.31 -2.68 -2.00
N ASN A 133 -15.35 -3.32 -1.33
CA ASN A 133 -15.21 -3.22 0.13
C ASN A 133 -14.52 -1.92 0.53
N PHE A 134 -13.57 -1.48 -0.29
CA PHE A 134 -12.84 -0.23 -0.08
C PHE A 134 -12.72 0.52 -1.40
N HIS A 135 -12.60 1.84 -1.29
CA HIS A 135 -12.27 2.67 -2.44
C HIS A 135 -11.15 3.65 -2.10
N VAL A 136 -10.33 3.93 -3.10
CA VAL A 136 -9.16 4.81 -3.00
C VAL A 136 -9.40 6.01 -3.90
N LYS A 137 -9.26 7.20 -3.33
CA LYS A 137 -9.42 8.48 -4.04
C LYS A 137 -8.17 9.32 -3.86
N GLY A 138 -7.63 9.86 -4.94
CA GLY A 138 -6.40 10.64 -4.87
C GLY A 138 -6.00 11.29 -6.19
N SER A 139 -4.71 11.60 -6.30
CA SER A 139 -4.11 12.14 -7.51
C SER A 139 -2.73 11.55 -7.75
N TYR A 140 -2.52 11.03 -8.96
CA TYR A 140 -1.23 10.50 -9.41
C TYR A 140 -0.16 11.60 -9.42
N ALA A 141 -0.51 12.82 -9.88
CA ALA A 141 0.39 13.98 -9.98
C ALA A 141 1.06 14.38 -8.65
N SER A 142 0.37 14.15 -7.53
CA SER A 142 0.87 14.48 -6.19
C SER A 142 1.15 13.23 -5.36
N GLN A 143 0.95 12.03 -5.92
CA GLN A 143 0.99 10.75 -5.22
C GLN A 143 0.20 10.70 -3.90
N ASN A 144 -0.76 11.60 -3.71
CA ASN A 144 -1.59 11.72 -2.53
C ASN A 144 -2.87 10.92 -2.72
N PHE A 145 -3.26 10.12 -1.73
CA PHE A 145 -4.52 9.39 -1.77
C PHE A 145 -5.08 9.12 -0.37
N LYS A 146 -6.37 8.81 -0.35
CA LYS A 146 -7.12 8.43 0.84
C LYS A 146 -7.82 7.10 0.59
N VAL A 147 -7.84 6.26 1.62
CA VAL A 147 -8.50 4.94 1.59
C VAL A 147 -9.76 5.02 2.43
N TYR A 148 -10.85 4.47 1.90
CA TYR A 148 -12.17 4.53 2.53
C TYR A 148 -12.82 3.15 2.63
N GLN A 149 -13.51 2.90 3.74
CA GLN A 149 -14.48 1.81 3.90
C GLN A 149 -15.88 2.41 3.98
N GLY A 150 -16.72 2.20 2.96
CA GLY A 150 -17.91 3.04 2.79
C GLY A 150 -17.47 4.51 2.70
N ASP A 151 -18.08 5.40 3.49
CA ASP A 151 -17.69 6.82 3.55
C ASP A 151 -16.63 7.14 4.63
N ASN A 152 -16.23 6.14 5.42
CA ASN A 152 -15.27 6.31 6.50
C ASN A 152 -13.84 6.27 5.96
N MET A 153 -13.08 7.36 6.14
CA MET A 153 -11.66 7.40 5.82
C MET A 153 -10.87 6.60 6.85
N ILE A 154 -10.13 5.59 6.37
CA ILE A 154 -9.35 4.67 7.23
C ILE A 154 -7.84 4.88 7.12
N ALA A 155 -7.39 5.55 6.06
CA ALA A 155 -6.00 5.95 5.91
C ALA A 155 -5.85 7.15 4.95
N GLU A 156 -4.77 7.90 5.12
CA GLU A 156 -4.34 8.97 4.23
C GLU A 156 -2.86 8.84 3.94
N VAL A 157 -2.48 8.97 2.68
CA VAL A 157 -1.09 8.96 2.21
C VAL A 157 -0.80 10.27 1.51
N LYS A 158 0.30 10.92 1.91
CA LYS A 158 0.77 12.17 1.35
C LYS A 158 2.23 12.05 0.94
N GLU A 159 2.56 12.46 -0.28
CA GLU A 159 3.95 12.67 -0.68
C GLU A 159 4.47 13.96 -0.05
N GLU A 160 5.59 13.86 0.67
CA GLU A 160 6.32 15.01 1.16
C GLU A 160 7.03 15.70 -0.01
N LYS A 161 6.48 16.83 -0.47
CA LYS A 161 7.14 17.67 -1.46
C LYS A 161 8.35 18.37 -0.83
N LYS A 162 9.56 18.00 -1.26
CA LYS A 162 10.78 18.71 -0.83
C LYS A 162 10.89 20.05 -1.55
N ILE A 163 10.98 21.13 -0.76
CA ILE A 163 11.44 22.44 -1.23
C ILE A 163 12.98 22.37 -1.29
N GLY A 164 13.56 22.39 -2.49
CA GLY A 164 15.01 22.44 -2.70
C GLY A 164 15.64 21.12 -3.16
N ASN A 165 16.56 21.21 -4.12
CA ASN A 165 17.15 20.17 -4.97
C ASN A 165 17.97 19.03 -4.27
N PHE A 166 17.83 18.75 -2.98
CA PHE A 166 18.86 18.00 -2.25
C PHE A 166 18.78 16.45 -2.27
N PHE A 167 17.70 15.84 -2.77
CA PHE A 167 17.63 14.36 -2.92
C PHE A 167 16.88 13.95 -4.21
N LYS A 168 17.50 14.19 -5.36
CA LYS A 168 16.99 13.72 -6.66
C LYS A 168 16.94 12.18 -6.64
N GLY A 169 15.74 11.59 -6.57
CA GLY A 169 15.53 10.14 -6.66
C GLY A 169 15.11 9.40 -5.37
N ILE A 170 14.87 10.10 -4.26
CA ILE A 170 14.24 9.52 -3.05
C ILE A 170 12.94 10.27 -2.75
N GLU A 171 11.82 9.58 -2.92
CA GLU A 171 10.48 10.04 -2.58
C GLU A 171 10.13 9.62 -1.15
N ARG A 172 9.41 10.46 -0.42
CA ARG A 172 9.01 10.20 0.97
C ARG A 172 7.50 10.42 1.10
N PHE A 173 6.84 9.49 1.78
CA PHE A 173 5.41 9.51 2.00
C PHE A 173 5.09 9.45 3.49
N ASP A 174 4.24 10.35 3.93
CA ASP A 174 3.55 10.29 5.21
C ASP A 174 2.31 9.42 5.05
N VAL A 175 2.25 8.34 5.82
CA VAL A 175 1.16 7.35 5.77
C VAL A 175 0.47 7.34 7.12
N ARG A 176 -0.68 8.00 7.19
CA ARG A 176 -1.53 8.02 8.38
C ARG A 176 -2.52 6.87 8.33
N VAL A 177 -2.48 5.99 9.34
CA VAL A 177 -3.34 4.80 9.46
C VAL A 177 -4.18 4.90 10.73
N PHE A 178 -5.50 4.78 10.58
CA PHE A 178 -6.44 4.89 11.71
C PHE A 178 -6.37 3.67 12.64
N PRO A 179 -6.79 3.80 13.92
CA PRO A 179 -6.80 2.69 14.87
C PRO A 179 -7.49 1.43 14.29
N GLY A 180 -6.89 0.26 14.51
CA GLY A 180 -7.41 -1.03 14.08
C GLY A 180 -7.21 -1.36 12.60
N VAL A 181 -6.77 -0.40 11.79
CA VAL A 181 -6.58 -0.59 10.34
C VAL A 181 -5.23 -1.26 10.06
N ASP A 182 -5.26 -2.24 9.17
CA ASP A 182 -4.08 -2.98 8.71
C ASP A 182 -3.14 -2.08 7.88
N TYR A 183 -1.96 -1.77 8.42
CA TYR A 183 -1.01 -0.91 7.70
C TYR A 183 -0.34 -1.62 6.53
N ALA A 184 -0.19 -2.95 6.54
CA ALA A 184 0.38 -3.68 5.42
C ALA A 184 -0.54 -3.63 4.18
N PHE A 185 -1.86 -3.66 4.42
CA PHE A 185 -2.86 -3.38 3.39
C PHE A 185 -2.71 -1.96 2.82
N VAL A 186 -2.62 -0.93 3.66
CA VAL A 186 -2.46 0.46 3.19
C VAL A 186 -1.17 0.63 2.38
N ILE A 187 -0.05 0.07 2.84
CA ILE A 187 1.23 0.13 2.12
C ILE A 187 1.17 -0.61 0.78
N SER A 188 0.46 -1.73 0.69
CA SER A 188 0.28 -2.42 -0.60
C SER A 188 -0.43 -1.54 -1.64
N LEU A 189 -1.39 -0.71 -1.22
CA LEU A 189 -2.09 0.21 -2.12
C LEU A 189 -1.15 1.33 -2.60
N LEU A 190 -0.30 1.86 -1.71
CA LEU A 190 0.76 2.81 -2.09
C LEU A 190 1.68 2.21 -3.16
N VAL A 191 2.11 0.96 -2.96
CA VAL A 191 2.98 0.24 -3.91
C VAL A 191 2.28 0.01 -5.26
N ILE A 192 1.00 -0.36 -5.25
CA ILE A 192 0.20 -0.56 -6.47
C ILE A 192 0.02 0.76 -7.23
N ILE A 193 -0.33 1.85 -6.54
CA ILE A 193 -0.49 3.18 -7.16
C ILE A 193 0.83 3.64 -7.79
N ASN A 194 1.94 3.49 -7.07
CA ASN A 194 3.27 3.80 -7.59
C ASN A 194 3.64 2.94 -8.82
N ALA A 195 3.23 1.67 -8.83
CA ALA A 195 3.49 0.78 -9.95
C ALA A 195 2.63 1.10 -11.18
N ILE A 196 1.45 1.69 -11.01
CA ILE A 196 0.59 2.18 -12.11
C ILE A 196 1.17 3.48 -12.68
N ASP A 197 1.54 4.44 -11.81
CA ASP A 197 2.08 5.73 -12.23
C ASP A 197 3.43 5.59 -12.96
N GLY A 198 4.39 4.87 -12.38
CA GLY A 198 5.74 4.68 -12.95
C GLY A 198 5.79 3.75 -14.17
N GLY A 199 4.66 3.21 -14.62
CA GLY A 199 4.52 2.40 -15.84
C GLY A 199 3.81 3.11 -16.99
N SER A 200 3.50 4.41 -16.82
CA SER A 200 2.87 5.28 -17.81
C SER A 200 3.90 6.07 -18.62
#